data_AF-A0A7S3FHY8-F1
#
_entry.id   AF-A0A7S3FHY8-F1
#
_cell.length_a   1.000
_cell.length_b   1.000
_cell.length_c   1.000
_cell.angle_alpha   90.00
_cell.angle_beta   90.00
_cell.angle_gamma   90.00
#
_symmetry.space_group_name_H-M   'P 1'
#
loop_
_entity.id
_entity.type
_entity.pdbx_description
1 polymer ?
#
loop_
_entity_poly.entity_id
_entity_poly.type
_entity_poly.pdbx_seq_one_letter_code
_entity_poly.pdbx_strand_id
1 'polypeptide(L)'
;MQGIVKAVLSGDSLVIMGADASKGPPPEKLLTLSGILAPRLGNRGGTPDQPFSWAAREFLRQQTIGKRVSFVIEGQLAANREFGSVFLEDGTSLATLLLSSGWARVKTPPATEPRSAEFEELAEVSRRAEEAKLGMFTQVEGAAAASIRQVQWGGTFDHAALLPQFKNQLQSGIIEQVVSGSTLRILLLPGFHQITLMLSGIACGGIKRLEDGTEEAAPFAREARFFVESRLLNRDVQVKLEGVDKNGSLLGTAMQSQGN
;
A
#
# COMPACT_ATOMS: atom_id res chain seq x y z
N MET A 1 -18.31 5.16 -11.01
CA MET A 1 -18.16 3.71 -10.69
C MET A 1 -18.05 3.54 -9.18
N GLN A 2 -18.21 2.33 -8.65
CA GLN A 2 -18.04 2.01 -7.23
C GLN A 2 -17.19 0.75 -7.06
N GLY A 3 -16.48 0.65 -5.94
CA GLY A 3 -15.68 -0.52 -5.60
C GLY A 3 -15.16 -0.48 -4.16
N ILE A 4 -14.29 -1.43 -3.82
CA ILE A 4 -13.65 -1.55 -2.51
C ILE A 4 -12.16 -1.29 -2.69
N VAL A 5 -11.53 -0.52 -1.81
CA VAL A 5 -10.08 -0.31 -1.86
C VAL A 5 -9.36 -1.57 -1.38
N LYS A 6 -8.70 -2.25 -2.31
CA LYS A 6 -7.95 -3.49 -2.08
C LYS A 6 -6.55 -3.24 -1.52
N ALA A 7 -5.87 -2.22 -2.04
CA ALA A 7 -4.48 -1.91 -1.70
C ALA A 7 -4.17 -0.42 -1.93
N VAL A 8 -3.15 0.08 -1.23
CA VAL A 8 -2.60 1.42 -1.41
C VAL A 8 -1.13 1.27 -1.78
N LEU A 9 -0.75 1.75 -2.97
CA LEU A 9 0.60 1.55 -3.51
C LEU A 9 1.54 2.72 -3.19
N SER A 10 0.99 3.94 -3.13
CA SER A 10 1.70 5.17 -2.77
C SER A 10 0.71 6.17 -2.20
N GLY A 11 1.18 7.33 -1.72
CA GLY A 11 0.33 8.39 -1.17
C GLY A 11 -0.69 9.01 -2.15
N ASP A 12 -0.67 8.61 -3.42
CA ASP A 12 -1.55 9.10 -4.50
C ASP A 12 -2.15 7.98 -5.36
N SER A 13 -1.88 6.70 -5.06
CA SER A 13 -2.27 5.59 -5.94
C SER A 13 -2.80 4.40 -5.14
N LEU A 14 -3.95 3.87 -5.57
CA LEU A 14 -4.65 2.79 -4.91
C LEU A 14 -5.23 1.79 -5.92
N VAL A 15 -5.47 0.57 -5.46
CA VAL A 15 -6.12 -0.50 -6.23
C VAL A 15 -7.54 -0.63 -5.74
N ILE A 16 -8.50 -0.47 -6.65
CA ILE A 16 -9.92 -0.66 -6.39
C ILE A 16 -10.35 -1.98 -7.02
N MET A 17 -11.00 -2.83 -6.23
CA MET A 17 -11.60 -4.08 -6.69
C MET A 17 -13.12 -3.95 -6.81
N GLY A 18 -13.71 -4.71 -7.73
CA GLY A 18 -15.16 -4.90 -7.79
C GLY A 18 -15.72 -5.49 -6.49
N ALA A 19 -16.99 -5.20 -6.21
CA ALA A 19 -17.65 -5.67 -4.99
C ALA A 19 -18.17 -7.13 -5.08
N ASP A 20 -18.40 -7.64 -6.30
CA ASP A 20 -18.89 -9.00 -6.52
C ASP A 20 -17.72 -10.00 -6.65
N ALA A 21 -17.53 -10.82 -5.63
CA ALA A 21 -16.55 -11.90 -5.59
C ALA A 21 -17.18 -13.31 -5.74
N SER A 22 -18.46 -13.41 -6.11
CA SER A 22 -19.20 -14.68 -6.19
C SER A 22 -18.68 -15.62 -7.28
N LYS A 23 -18.06 -15.07 -8.32
CA LYS A 23 -17.52 -15.80 -9.48
C LYS A 23 -15.99 -15.96 -9.43
N GLY A 24 -15.37 -15.74 -8.28
CA GLY A 24 -13.92 -15.74 -8.10
C GLY A 24 -13.35 -14.33 -7.88
N PRO A 25 -12.03 -14.13 -8.04
CA PRO A 25 -11.39 -12.84 -7.82
C PRO A 25 -12.03 -11.75 -8.72
N PRO A 26 -12.54 -10.64 -8.15
CA PRO A 26 -13.15 -9.57 -8.90
C PRO A 26 -12.14 -8.79 -9.73
N PRO A 27 -12.59 -8.07 -10.77
CA PRO A 27 -11.73 -7.19 -11.55
C PRO A 27 -11.13 -6.07 -10.67
N GLU A 28 -9.90 -5.70 -10.99
CA GLU A 28 -9.12 -4.68 -10.28
C GLU A 28 -8.78 -3.52 -11.20
N LYS A 29 -8.72 -2.32 -10.63
CA LYS A 29 -8.25 -1.11 -11.29
C LYS A 29 -7.21 -0.42 -10.43
N LEU A 30 -6.04 -0.17 -11.00
CA LEU A 30 -5.03 0.69 -10.41
C LEU A 30 -5.31 2.14 -10.83
N LEU A 31 -5.65 2.96 -9.85
CA LEU A 31 -6.05 4.35 -10.07
C LEU A 31 -5.12 5.31 -9.32
N THR A 32 -4.63 6.31 -10.04
CA THR A 32 -3.86 7.44 -9.49
C THR A 32 -4.78 8.63 -9.31
N LEU A 33 -4.74 9.27 -8.14
CA LEU A 33 -5.58 10.42 -7.84
C LEU A 33 -5.25 11.58 -8.78
N SER A 34 -6.28 12.12 -9.45
CA SER A 34 -6.14 13.28 -10.33
C SER A 34 -5.82 14.55 -9.54
N GLY A 35 -5.16 15.49 -10.20
CA GLY A 35 -4.89 16.83 -9.64
C GLY A 35 -3.83 16.91 -8.54
N ILE A 36 -3.26 15.79 -8.08
CA ILE A 36 -2.28 15.80 -6.97
C ILE A 36 -1.02 14.97 -7.27
N LEU A 37 0.02 15.22 -6.47
CA LEU A 37 1.27 14.46 -6.44
C LEU A 37 1.68 14.23 -4.98
N ALA A 38 1.85 12.97 -4.59
CA ALA A 38 2.41 12.60 -3.30
C ALA A 38 3.92 12.27 -3.42
N PRO A 39 4.70 12.42 -2.32
CA PRO A 39 6.09 11.98 -2.33
C PRO A 39 6.21 10.47 -2.60
N ARG A 40 7.20 10.09 -3.40
CA ARG A 40 7.38 8.72 -3.91
C ARG A 40 8.11 7.84 -2.91
N LEU A 41 7.60 6.62 -2.70
CA LEU A 41 8.31 5.58 -1.99
C LEU A 41 9.53 5.11 -2.78
N GLY A 42 10.53 4.66 -2.03
CA GLY A 42 11.69 3.94 -2.52
C GLY A 42 11.33 2.53 -2.97
N ASN A 43 12.33 1.84 -3.49
CA ASN A 43 12.17 0.50 -4.04
C ASN A 43 13.42 -0.37 -3.78
N ARG A 44 13.27 -1.68 -4.02
CA ARG A 44 14.36 -2.66 -3.89
C ARG A 44 15.53 -2.43 -4.87
N GLY A 45 15.32 -1.64 -5.92
CA GLY A 45 16.35 -1.27 -6.90
C GLY A 45 17.30 -0.17 -6.41
N GLY A 46 17.18 0.26 -5.15
CA GLY A 46 18.11 1.21 -4.53
C GLY A 46 17.65 2.67 -4.56
N THR A 47 16.47 2.97 -5.09
CA THR A 47 15.86 4.30 -4.92
C THR A 47 15.39 4.45 -3.47
N PRO A 48 15.85 5.45 -2.71
CA PRO A 48 15.37 5.70 -1.35
C PRO A 48 13.96 6.32 -1.36
N ASP A 49 13.27 6.25 -0.21
CA ASP A 49 12.04 7.01 0.02
C ASP A 49 12.29 8.51 -0.15
N GLN A 50 11.39 9.22 -0.83
CA GLN A 50 11.33 10.68 -0.69
C GLN A 50 10.85 11.04 0.71
N PRO A 51 11.25 12.20 1.26
CA PRO A 51 10.73 12.68 2.55
C PRO A 51 9.20 12.59 2.62
N PHE A 52 8.70 12.08 3.75
CA PHE A 52 7.28 11.93 4.07
C PHE A 52 6.47 10.98 3.15
N SER A 53 7.10 10.30 2.20
CA SER A 53 6.41 9.35 1.29
C SER A 53 5.72 8.21 2.02
N TRP A 54 6.37 7.65 3.05
CA TRP A 54 5.77 6.63 3.90
C TRP A 54 4.55 7.16 4.65
N ALA A 55 4.69 8.32 5.30
CA ALA A 55 3.59 8.92 6.07
C ALA A 55 2.38 9.24 5.19
N ALA A 56 2.61 9.76 3.97
CA ALA A 56 1.56 10.02 2.99
C ALA A 56 0.84 8.73 2.56
N ARG A 57 1.59 7.65 2.28
CA ARG A 57 1.00 6.34 1.99
C ARG A 57 0.18 5.81 3.17
N GLU A 58 0.75 5.83 4.37
CA GLU A 58 0.10 5.29 5.55
C GLU A 58 -1.16 6.06 5.92
N PHE A 59 -1.15 7.39 5.75
CA PHE A 59 -2.35 8.19 5.87
C PHE A 59 -3.43 7.71 4.89
N LEU A 60 -3.13 7.61 3.59
CA LEU A 60 -4.09 7.11 2.61
C LEU A 60 -4.58 5.69 2.93
N ARG A 61 -3.67 4.79 3.32
CA ARG A 61 -3.98 3.41 3.72
C ARG A 61 -4.97 3.36 4.87
N GLN A 62 -4.67 4.06 5.97
CA GLN A 62 -5.55 4.11 7.15
C GLN A 62 -6.91 4.74 6.83
N GLN A 63 -6.95 5.71 5.91
CA GLN A 63 -8.21 6.33 5.51
C GLN A 63 -9.07 5.48 4.58
N THR A 64 -8.50 4.49 3.86
CA THR A 64 -9.20 3.88 2.72
C THR A 64 -9.22 2.36 2.68
N ILE A 65 -8.24 1.66 3.27
CA ILE A 65 -8.11 0.20 3.08
C ILE A 65 -9.39 -0.55 3.49
N GLY A 66 -9.92 -1.38 2.59
CA GLY A 66 -11.16 -2.13 2.81
C GLY A 66 -12.45 -1.30 2.75
N LYS A 67 -12.39 0.03 2.60
CA LYS A 67 -13.59 0.88 2.50
C LYS A 67 -14.18 0.89 1.10
N ARG A 68 -15.49 1.12 1.03
CA ARG A 68 -16.21 1.38 -0.22
C ARG A 68 -15.91 2.80 -0.69
N VAL A 69 -15.64 2.93 -1.99
CA VAL A 69 -15.37 4.21 -2.63
C VAL A 69 -16.18 4.33 -3.93
N SER A 70 -16.48 5.57 -4.29
CA SER A 70 -16.91 5.92 -5.64
C SER A 70 -15.77 6.59 -6.39
N PHE A 71 -15.69 6.38 -7.70
CA PHE A 71 -14.60 6.92 -8.50
C PHE A 71 -15.00 7.16 -9.95
N VAL A 72 -14.30 8.11 -10.58
CA VAL A 72 -14.42 8.49 -11.98
C VAL A 72 -13.05 8.31 -12.63
N ILE A 73 -12.99 7.62 -13.77
CA ILE A 73 -11.76 7.49 -14.55
C ILE A 73 -11.75 8.65 -15.54
N GLU A 74 -10.67 9.42 -15.52
CA GLU A 74 -10.49 10.62 -16.36
C GLU A 74 -9.52 10.37 -17.52
N GLY A 75 -8.66 9.34 -17.40
CA GLY A 75 -7.81 8.92 -18.51
C GLY A 75 -6.84 7.81 -18.12
N GLN A 76 -5.97 7.48 -19.09
CA GLN A 76 -5.00 6.40 -18.96
C GLN A 76 -3.57 6.97 -18.84
N LEU A 77 -2.81 6.51 -17.86
CA LEU A 77 -1.39 6.84 -17.68
C LEU A 77 -0.47 5.79 -18.30
N ALA A 78 -0.87 4.51 -18.23
CA ALA A 78 -0.17 3.38 -18.82
C ALA A 78 -1.16 2.21 -19.04
N ALA A 79 -0.72 1.13 -19.69
CA ALA A 79 -1.57 -0.01 -20.05
C ALA A 79 -2.47 -0.49 -18.90
N ASN A 80 -1.93 -0.60 -17.68
CA ASN A 80 -2.65 -1.05 -16.48
C ASN A 80 -2.74 0.03 -15.39
N ARG A 81 -2.66 1.31 -15.76
CA ARG A 81 -2.72 2.42 -14.80
C ARG A 81 -3.57 3.56 -15.35
N GLU A 82 -4.64 3.86 -14.64
CA GLU A 82 -5.57 4.95 -14.95
C GLU A 82 -5.36 6.10 -13.95
N PHE A 83 -5.89 7.27 -14.27
CA PHE A 83 -6.00 8.37 -13.32
C PHE A 83 -7.44 8.87 -13.22
N GLY A 84 -7.79 9.43 -12.08
CA GLY A 84 -9.07 10.09 -11.88
C GLY A 84 -9.42 10.37 -10.43
N SER A 85 -10.64 10.83 -10.23
CA SER A 85 -11.16 11.24 -8.93
C SER A 85 -11.72 10.07 -8.11
N VAL A 86 -11.46 10.06 -6.80
CA VAL A 86 -11.94 9.04 -5.85
C VAL A 86 -12.54 9.70 -4.63
N PHE A 87 -13.69 9.20 -4.20
CA PHE A 87 -14.47 9.72 -3.09
C PHE A 87 -14.82 8.58 -2.11
N LEU A 88 -14.74 8.88 -0.81
CA LEU A 88 -15.27 8.03 0.24
C LEU A 88 -16.81 7.96 0.16
N GLU A 89 -17.40 7.02 0.91
CA GLU A 89 -18.85 6.80 0.93
C GLU A 89 -19.65 8.03 1.41
N ASP A 90 -19.04 8.88 2.25
CA ASP A 90 -19.61 10.14 2.72
C ASP A 90 -19.46 11.31 1.72
N GLY A 91 -18.89 11.05 0.53
CA GLY A 91 -18.64 12.05 -0.50
C GLY A 91 -17.31 12.80 -0.36
N THR A 92 -16.50 12.50 0.66
CA THR A 92 -15.19 13.15 0.84
C THR A 92 -14.24 12.81 -0.31
N SER A 93 -13.74 13.83 -1.02
CA SER A 93 -12.71 13.69 -2.05
C SER A 93 -11.36 13.30 -1.43
N LEU A 94 -10.77 12.19 -1.88
CA LEU A 94 -9.45 11.75 -1.41
C LEU A 94 -8.33 12.74 -1.77
N ALA A 95 -8.45 13.40 -2.92
CA ALA A 95 -7.49 14.42 -3.33
C ALA A 95 -7.50 15.61 -2.37
N THR A 96 -8.70 16.11 -2.06
CA THR A 96 -8.87 17.22 -1.09
C THR A 96 -8.41 16.81 0.31
N LEU A 97 -8.72 15.58 0.73
CA LEU A 97 -8.31 15.05 2.05
C LEU A 97 -6.79 14.98 2.20
N LEU A 98 -6.08 14.50 1.17
CA LEU A 98 -4.61 14.44 1.17
C LEU A 98 -3.97 15.83 1.16
N LEU A 99 -4.47 16.75 0.34
CA LEU A 99 -3.97 18.12 0.27
C LEU A 99 -4.17 18.86 1.59
N SER A 100 -5.40 18.83 2.13
CA SER A 100 -5.74 19.52 3.38
C SER A 100 -4.96 18.99 4.60
N SER A 101 -4.54 17.73 4.55
CA SER A 101 -3.70 17.10 5.59
C SER A 101 -2.20 17.28 5.35
N GLY A 102 -1.79 17.92 4.25
CA GLY A 102 -0.40 18.16 3.90
C GLY A 102 0.37 16.91 3.45
N TRP A 103 -0.30 15.93 2.84
CA TRP A 103 0.33 14.68 2.37
C TRP A 103 0.53 14.60 0.85
N ALA A 104 0.13 15.65 0.13
CA ALA A 104 0.36 15.79 -1.30
C ALA A 104 0.47 17.29 -1.66
N ARG A 105 0.94 17.56 -2.88
CA ARG A 105 0.86 18.88 -3.55
C ARG A 105 -0.09 18.81 -4.73
N VAL A 106 -0.62 19.95 -5.13
CA VAL A 106 -1.36 20.04 -6.40
C VAL A 106 -0.41 19.83 -7.56
N LYS A 107 -0.86 19.05 -8.54
CA LYS A 107 -0.18 18.90 -9.82
C LYS A 107 -0.46 20.15 -10.67
N THR A 108 0.55 21.00 -10.81
CA THR A 108 0.43 22.20 -11.66
C THR A 108 0.40 21.80 -13.14
N PRO A 109 -0.64 22.21 -13.90
CA PRO A 109 -0.65 22.02 -15.35
C PRO A 109 0.46 22.87 -15.99
N PRO A 110 0.92 22.50 -17.21
CA PRO A 110 1.85 23.34 -17.97
C PRO A 110 1.33 24.77 -18.12
N ALA A 111 2.22 25.76 -18.13
CA ALA A 111 1.83 27.18 -18.26
C ALA A 111 1.04 27.51 -19.55
N THR A 112 1.07 26.61 -20.53
CA THR A 112 0.35 26.69 -21.80
C THR A 112 -1.12 26.26 -21.70
N GLU A 113 -1.51 25.59 -20.61
CA GLU A 113 -2.87 25.10 -20.39
C GLU A 113 -3.63 26.02 -19.42
N PRO A 114 -4.92 26.29 -19.68
CA PRO A 114 -5.73 27.08 -18.75
C PRO A 114 -5.90 26.33 -17.43
N ARG A 115 -5.86 27.07 -16.33
CA ARG A 115 -6.18 26.54 -15.01
C ARG A 115 -7.69 26.40 -14.89
N SER A 116 -8.16 25.19 -14.56
CA SER A 116 -9.58 24.92 -14.37
C SER A 116 -10.06 25.38 -12.99
N ALA A 117 -11.37 25.47 -12.79
CA ALA A 117 -11.94 25.81 -11.47
C ALA A 117 -11.53 24.77 -10.41
N GLU A 118 -11.54 23.49 -10.78
CA GLU A 118 -11.14 22.39 -9.90
C GLU A 118 -9.66 22.49 -9.51
N PHE A 119 -8.78 22.93 -10.43
CA PHE A 119 -7.38 23.18 -10.11
C PHE A 119 -7.24 24.29 -9.06
N GLU A 120 -7.95 25.41 -9.23
CA GLU A 120 -7.86 26.55 -8.29
C GLU A 120 -8.41 26.18 -6.90
N GLU A 121 -9.47 25.38 -6.83
CA GLU A 121 -9.99 24.83 -5.57
C GLU A 121 -8.95 23.96 -4.85
N LEU A 122 -8.33 23.01 -5.56
CA LEU A 122 -7.27 22.18 -4.99
C LEU A 122 -6.05 23.02 -4.58
N ALA A 123 -5.67 24.01 -5.38
CA ALA A 123 -4.54 24.90 -5.10
C ALA A 123 -4.74 25.68 -3.81
N GLU A 124 -5.95 26.19 -3.58
CA GLU A 124 -6.31 26.87 -2.34
C GLU A 124 -6.25 25.95 -1.11
N VAL A 125 -6.74 24.71 -1.24
CA VAL A 125 -6.65 23.71 -0.15
C VAL A 125 -5.19 23.39 0.19
N SER A 126 -4.34 23.18 -0.83
CA SER A 126 -2.91 22.93 -0.65
C SER A 126 -2.21 24.12 0.01
N ARG A 127 -2.51 25.35 -0.44
CA ARG A 127 -1.93 26.57 0.12
C ARG A 127 -2.22 26.69 1.62
N ARG A 128 -3.46 26.42 2.05
CA ARG A 128 -3.81 26.44 3.48
C ARG A 128 -3.04 25.41 4.29
N ALA A 129 -2.84 24.21 3.77
CA ALA A 129 -2.03 23.18 4.45
C ALA A 129 -0.54 23.58 4.53
N GLU A 130 -0.02 24.23 3.50
CA GLU A 130 1.35 24.78 3.46
C GLU A 130 1.53 25.90 4.50
N GLU A 131 0.60 26.86 4.55
CA GLU A 131 0.60 27.95 5.52
C GLU A 131 0.48 27.44 6.97
N ALA A 132 -0.33 26.41 7.17
CA ALA A 132 -0.48 25.72 8.45
C ALA A 132 0.66 24.74 8.77
N LYS A 133 1.63 24.56 7.86
CA LYS A 133 2.82 23.71 8.02
C LYS A 133 2.49 22.25 8.35
N LEU A 134 1.41 21.74 7.76
CA LEU A 134 0.90 20.38 8.01
C LEU A 134 1.69 19.33 7.23
N GLY A 135 1.75 18.11 7.77
CA GLY A 135 2.32 16.96 7.10
C GLY A 135 3.74 17.22 6.57
N MET A 136 3.92 17.06 5.26
CA MET A 136 5.19 17.24 4.57
C MET A 136 5.67 18.71 4.50
N PHE A 137 4.83 19.67 4.90
CA PHE A 137 5.14 21.10 4.94
C PHE A 137 5.67 21.58 6.30
N THR A 138 5.87 20.66 7.24
CA THR A 138 6.49 20.96 8.53
C THR A 138 7.83 21.68 8.35
N GLN A 139 8.09 22.65 9.23
CA GLN A 139 9.36 23.39 9.29
C GLN A 139 10.24 22.91 10.46
N VAL A 140 9.87 21.81 11.11
CA VAL A 140 10.70 21.21 12.17
C VAL A 140 12.03 20.73 11.55
N GLU A 141 13.13 21.26 12.07
CA GLU A 141 14.46 20.93 11.61
C GLU A 141 14.73 19.41 11.72
N GLY A 142 15.29 18.83 10.65
CA GLY A 142 15.57 17.39 10.58
C GLY A 142 14.36 16.49 10.30
N ALA A 143 13.12 16.98 10.35
CA ALA A 143 11.92 16.15 10.16
C ALA A 143 11.89 15.44 8.79
N ALA A 144 12.32 16.14 7.73
CA ALA A 144 12.40 15.55 6.39
C ALA A 144 13.36 14.34 6.34
N ALA A 145 14.56 14.47 6.91
CA ALA A 145 15.53 13.38 6.95
C ALA A 145 15.05 12.21 7.83
N ALA A 146 14.45 12.52 8.99
CA ALA A 146 13.92 11.50 9.91
C ALA A 146 12.71 10.73 9.33
N SER A 147 11.99 11.31 8.38
CA SER A 147 10.84 10.67 7.73
C SER A 147 11.20 9.60 6.69
N ILE A 148 12.48 9.53 6.27
CA ILE A 148 12.97 8.57 5.28
C ILE A 148 13.26 7.25 5.99
N ARG A 149 12.51 6.19 5.63
CA ARG A 149 12.71 4.87 6.24
C ARG A 149 14.02 4.24 5.77
N GLN A 150 14.67 3.53 6.69
CA GLN A 150 15.75 2.60 6.37
C GLN A 150 15.15 1.20 6.19
N VAL A 151 14.58 0.95 5.01
CA VAL A 151 13.95 -0.35 4.71
C VAL A 151 15.02 -1.41 4.51
N GLN A 152 14.92 -2.48 5.28
CA GLN A 152 15.78 -3.65 5.15
C GLN A 152 15.05 -4.66 4.26
N TRP A 153 15.41 -4.66 2.98
CA TRP A 153 14.75 -5.48 1.97
C TRP A 153 15.12 -6.95 2.11
N GLY A 154 14.20 -7.84 1.74
CA GLY A 154 14.47 -9.28 1.79
C GLY A 154 15.74 -9.66 1.00
N GLY A 155 16.66 -10.32 1.69
CA GLY A 155 17.96 -10.75 1.15
C GLY A 155 19.12 -9.80 1.45
N THR A 156 18.88 -8.66 2.13
CA THR A 156 19.95 -7.75 2.57
C THR A 156 20.31 -7.91 4.05
N PHE A 157 19.68 -8.85 4.76
CA PHE A 157 19.89 -9.14 6.17
C PHE A 157 19.69 -10.64 6.42
N ASP A 158 20.19 -11.13 7.56
CA ASP A 158 19.97 -12.52 7.99
C ASP A 158 18.57 -12.67 8.60
N HIS A 159 17.68 -13.33 7.86
CA HIS A 159 16.31 -13.58 8.30
C HIS A 159 16.27 -14.48 9.54
N ALA A 160 17.19 -15.44 9.64
CA ALA A 160 17.22 -16.39 10.74
C ALA A 160 17.59 -15.69 12.06
N ALA A 161 18.38 -14.62 12.01
CA ALA A 161 18.73 -13.81 13.17
C ALA A 161 17.53 -13.07 13.79
N LEU A 162 16.45 -12.85 13.04
CA LEU A 162 15.23 -12.23 13.58
C LEU A 162 14.47 -13.17 14.53
N LEU A 163 14.58 -14.49 14.34
CA LEU A 163 13.87 -15.46 15.18
C LEU A 163 14.28 -15.40 16.66
N PRO A 164 15.58 -15.48 17.03
CA PRO A 164 15.98 -15.33 18.43
C PRO A 164 15.71 -13.92 18.96
N GLN A 165 15.83 -12.89 18.12
CA GLN A 165 15.58 -11.50 18.50
C GLN A 165 14.13 -11.26 18.92
N PHE A 166 13.18 -11.88 18.21
CA PHE A 166 11.74 -11.69 18.42
C PHE A 166 11.07 -12.90 19.08
N LYS A 167 11.85 -13.85 19.62
CA LYS A 167 11.34 -15.11 20.15
C LYS A 167 10.25 -14.84 21.21
N ASN A 168 9.08 -15.44 21.02
CA ASN A 168 7.90 -15.32 21.87
C ASN A 168 7.29 -13.90 21.98
N GLN A 169 7.68 -12.97 21.12
CA GLN A 169 7.10 -11.63 21.06
C GLN A 169 6.24 -11.47 19.82
N LEU A 170 5.13 -10.75 19.97
CA LEU A 170 4.34 -10.31 18.82
C LEU A 170 5.01 -9.08 18.22
N GLN A 171 5.23 -9.13 16.91
CA GLN A 171 5.81 -8.04 16.15
C GLN A 171 4.73 -7.38 15.30
N SER A 172 4.55 -6.08 15.48
CA SER A 172 3.68 -5.29 14.59
C SER A 172 4.25 -5.32 13.18
N GLY A 173 3.38 -5.41 12.18
CA GLY A 173 3.77 -5.33 10.78
C GLY A 173 2.61 -5.02 9.87
N ILE A 174 2.93 -4.75 8.61
CA ILE A 174 1.95 -4.49 7.55
C ILE A 174 2.16 -5.51 6.45
N ILE A 175 1.08 -6.16 6.01
CA ILE A 175 1.15 -7.10 4.88
C ILE A 175 1.23 -6.28 3.59
N GLU A 176 2.40 -6.29 2.97
CA GLU A 176 2.69 -5.55 1.73
C GLU A 176 2.34 -6.37 0.48
N GLN A 177 2.43 -7.70 0.56
CA GLN A 177 2.09 -8.59 -0.54
C GLN A 177 1.57 -9.93 -0.04
N VAL A 178 0.61 -10.52 -0.76
CA VAL A 178 0.23 -11.92 -0.61
C VAL A 178 0.82 -12.70 -1.78
N VAL A 179 1.76 -13.60 -1.50
CA VAL A 179 2.42 -14.43 -2.52
C VAL A 179 1.53 -15.63 -2.86
N SER A 180 0.94 -16.24 -1.84
CA SER A 180 -0.05 -17.33 -1.93
C SER A 180 -0.99 -17.27 -0.73
N GLY A 181 -1.99 -18.14 -0.67
CA GLY A 181 -2.87 -18.25 0.51
C GLY A 181 -2.15 -18.60 1.83
N SER A 182 -0.91 -19.09 1.77
CA SER A 182 -0.11 -19.45 2.95
C SER A 182 1.24 -18.73 3.03
N THR A 183 1.51 -17.74 2.18
CA THR A 183 2.80 -17.05 2.12
C THR A 183 2.62 -15.55 1.93
N LEU A 184 3.15 -14.78 2.88
CA LEU A 184 2.95 -13.34 3.00
C LEU A 184 4.30 -12.61 2.93
N ARG A 185 4.33 -11.43 2.31
CA ARG A 185 5.43 -10.47 2.55
C ARG A 185 4.95 -9.40 3.52
N ILE A 186 5.69 -9.26 4.60
CA ILE A 186 5.33 -8.39 5.72
C ILE A 186 6.47 -7.41 5.96
N LEU A 187 6.13 -6.13 6.09
CA LEU A 187 7.04 -5.11 6.59
C LEU A 187 6.89 -5.02 8.11
N LEU A 188 7.88 -5.50 8.85
CA LEU A 188 7.88 -5.43 10.32
C LEU A 188 8.15 -4.00 10.80
N LEU A 189 7.46 -3.60 11.86
CA LEU A 189 7.56 -2.29 12.49
C LEU A 189 8.16 -2.42 13.90
N PRO A 190 8.89 -1.41 14.39
CA PRO A 190 9.26 -0.16 13.70
C PRO A 190 10.53 -0.29 12.83
N GLY A 191 11.19 -1.46 12.81
CA GLY A 191 12.51 -1.64 12.17
C GLY A 191 12.52 -1.75 10.64
N PHE A 192 11.36 -1.72 9.98
CA PHE A 192 11.18 -1.79 8.53
C PHE A 192 11.89 -2.98 7.84
N HIS A 193 11.88 -4.15 8.49
CA HIS A 193 12.37 -5.40 7.87
C HIS A 193 11.28 -5.98 6.98
N GLN A 194 11.54 -6.12 5.69
CA GLN A 194 10.64 -6.83 4.79
C GLN A 194 10.96 -8.33 4.80
N ILE A 195 10.14 -9.09 5.51
CA ILE A 195 10.26 -10.54 5.61
C ILE A 195 9.31 -11.26 4.65
N THR A 196 9.63 -12.52 4.36
CA THR A 196 8.66 -13.47 3.79
C THR A 196 8.28 -14.46 4.88
N LEU A 197 6.99 -14.50 5.22
CA LEU A 197 6.44 -15.38 6.24
C LEU A 197 5.63 -16.48 5.57
N MET A 198 5.95 -17.73 5.87
CA MET A 198 5.12 -18.89 5.56
C MET A 198 4.26 -19.22 6.78
N LEU A 199 2.95 -19.39 6.57
CA LEU A 199 2.03 -19.68 7.67
C LEU A 199 2.28 -21.07 8.23
N SER A 200 2.57 -21.16 9.52
CA SER A 200 2.83 -22.41 10.23
C SER A 200 1.64 -23.37 10.14
N GLY A 201 1.92 -24.64 9.86
CA GLY A 201 0.93 -25.73 9.91
C GLY A 201 -0.01 -25.83 8.70
N ILE A 202 0.04 -24.89 7.74
CA ILE A 202 -0.80 -24.92 6.53
C ILE A 202 0.03 -24.66 5.27
N ALA A 203 -0.49 -25.10 4.13
CA ALA A 203 0.10 -24.82 2.82
C ALA A 203 -1.00 -24.62 1.77
N CYS A 204 -0.81 -23.65 0.89
CA CYS A 204 -1.64 -23.42 -0.28
C CYS A 204 -0.82 -23.59 -1.56
N GLY A 205 -1.49 -23.98 -2.65
CA GLY A 205 -0.88 -24.05 -3.96
C GLY A 205 -0.30 -22.70 -4.41
N GLY A 206 0.79 -22.77 -5.16
CA GLY A 206 1.46 -21.58 -5.71
C GLY A 206 0.85 -21.09 -7.02
N ILE A 207 1.18 -19.85 -7.37
CA ILE A 207 0.98 -19.28 -8.70
C ILE A 207 2.37 -19.03 -9.27
N LYS A 208 2.71 -19.72 -10.36
CA LYS A 208 3.97 -19.60 -11.06
C LYS A 208 3.79 -18.71 -12.28
N ARG A 209 4.62 -17.68 -12.41
CA ARG A 209 4.69 -16.89 -13.64
C ARG A 209 5.71 -17.53 -14.59
N LEU A 210 5.28 -17.81 -15.81
CA LEU A 210 6.10 -18.40 -16.87
C LEU A 210 6.84 -17.30 -17.65
N GLU A 211 7.81 -17.69 -18.46
CA GLU A 211 8.68 -16.76 -19.22
C GLU A 211 7.90 -15.92 -20.24
N ASP A 212 6.82 -16.49 -20.79
CA ASP A 212 5.90 -15.82 -21.71
C ASP A 212 4.96 -14.82 -21.00
N GLY A 213 5.09 -14.68 -19.68
CA GLY A 213 4.31 -13.79 -18.84
C GLY A 213 2.97 -14.38 -18.39
N THR A 214 2.59 -15.59 -18.84
CA THR A 214 1.40 -16.29 -18.37
C THR A 214 1.57 -16.80 -16.94
N GLU A 215 0.46 -17.06 -16.26
CA GLU A 215 0.46 -17.57 -14.89
C GLU A 215 -0.19 -18.95 -14.82
N GLU A 216 0.60 -19.94 -14.45
CA GLU A 216 0.14 -21.28 -14.11
C GLU A 216 -0.17 -21.34 -12.61
N ALA A 217 -1.41 -21.68 -12.27
CA ALA A 217 -1.88 -21.74 -10.89
C ALA A 217 -2.27 -23.17 -10.54
N ALA A 218 -1.81 -23.66 -9.39
CA ALA A 218 -2.34 -24.89 -8.82
C ALA A 218 -3.86 -24.75 -8.56
N PRO A 219 -4.62 -25.86 -8.49
CA PRO A 219 -6.04 -25.82 -8.16
C PRO A 219 -6.31 -24.97 -6.91
N PHE A 220 -7.28 -24.05 -7.00
CA PHE A 220 -7.69 -23.12 -5.95
C PHE A 220 -6.64 -22.09 -5.48
N ALA A 221 -5.46 -22.00 -6.12
CA ALA A 221 -4.40 -21.09 -5.68
C ALA A 221 -4.78 -19.61 -5.81
N ARG A 222 -5.55 -19.24 -6.84
CA ARG A 222 -6.02 -17.87 -7.07
C ARG A 222 -7.05 -17.46 -6.02
N GLU A 223 -7.97 -18.36 -5.71
CA GLU A 223 -9.03 -18.22 -4.72
C GLU A 223 -8.44 -18.14 -3.30
N ALA A 224 -7.48 -19.00 -2.97
CA ALA A 224 -6.78 -18.96 -1.70
C ALA A 224 -5.99 -17.66 -1.51
N ARG A 225 -5.28 -17.20 -2.55
CA ARG A 225 -4.59 -15.90 -2.52
C ARG A 225 -5.59 -14.76 -2.34
N PHE A 226 -6.69 -14.75 -3.09
CA PHE A 226 -7.72 -13.72 -2.99
C PHE A 226 -8.41 -13.71 -1.61
N PHE A 227 -8.66 -14.88 -1.03
CA PHE A 227 -9.23 -15.02 0.31
C PHE A 227 -8.40 -14.27 1.36
N VAL A 228 -7.07 -14.37 1.26
CA VAL A 228 -6.13 -13.66 2.12
C VAL A 228 -6.03 -12.18 1.74
N GLU A 229 -5.91 -11.83 0.46
CA GLU A 229 -5.79 -10.43 0.01
C GLU A 229 -6.97 -9.58 0.47
N SER A 230 -8.19 -10.09 0.29
CA SER A 230 -9.42 -9.40 0.68
C SER A 230 -9.51 -9.12 2.19
N ARG A 231 -8.80 -9.89 3.03
CA ARG A 231 -8.86 -9.80 4.50
C ARG A 231 -7.64 -9.18 5.15
N LEU A 232 -6.46 -9.32 4.55
CA LEU A 232 -5.19 -9.05 5.23
C LEU A 232 -4.25 -8.12 4.45
N LEU A 233 -4.41 -7.96 3.13
CA LEU A 233 -3.53 -7.07 2.36
C LEU A 233 -3.63 -5.63 2.87
N ASN A 234 -2.46 -4.99 3.04
CA ASN A 234 -2.28 -3.62 3.53
C ASN A 234 -2.95 -3.33 4.88
N ARG A 235 -3.11 -4.36 5.71
CA ARG A 235 -3.61 -4.23 7.08
C ARG A 235 -2.50 -4.43 8.09
N ASP A 236 -2.70 -3.80 9.24
CA ASP A 236 -1.85 -3.96 10.41
C ASP A 236 -2.09 -5.33 11.04
N VAL A 237 -1.00 -6.04 11.30
CA VAL A 237 -1.01 -7.39 11.87
C VAL A 237 0.00 -7.51 13.00
N GLN A 238 -0.25 -8.45 13.90
CA GLN A 238 0.69 -8.97 14.87
C GLN A 238 1.26 -10.29 14.35
N VAL A 239 2.58 -10.34 14.20
CA VAL A 239 3.30 -11.50 13.67
C VAL A 239 4.03 -12.19 14.80
N LYS A 240 3.84 -13.51 14.91
CA LYS A 240 4.60 -14.38 15.80
C LYS A 240 5.52 -15.24 14.94
N LEU A 241 6.83 -15.09 15.13
CA LEU A 241 7.83 -15.94 14.49
C LEU A 241 8.01 -17.23 15.32
N GLU A 242 7.97 -18.38 14.64
CA GLU A 242 7.94 -19.69 15.28
C GLU A 242 9.08 -20.60 14.82
N GLY A 243 9.61 -20.36 13.62
CA GLY A 243 10.71 -21.13 13.09
C GLY A 243 11.32 -20.51 11.85
N VAL A 244 12.33 -21.20 11.34
CA VAL A 244 12.97 -20.92 10.06
C VAL A 244 13.14 -22.26 9.34
N ASP A 245 12.80 -22.31 8.06
CA ASP A 245 13.03 -23.50 7.24
C ASP A 245 14.51 -23.63 6.86
N LYS A 246 14.87 -24.73 6.20
CA LYS A 246 16.25 -25.01 5.76
C LYS A 246 16.78 -24.01 4.73
N ASN A 247 15.89 -23.25 4.08
CA ASN A 247 16.20 -22.27 3.05
C ASN A 247 16.21 -20.83 3.59
N GLY A 248 16.01 -20.64 4.90
CA GLY A 248 15.97 -19.32 5.54
C GLY A 248 14.60 -18.65 5.52
N SER A 249 13.53 -19.34 5.10
CA SER A 249 12.17 -18.80 5.13
C SER A 249 11.62 -18.81 6.55
N LEU A 250 11.07 -17.69 7.01
CA LEU A 250 10.47 -17.61 8.34
C LEU A 250 9.10 -18.30 8.36
N LEU A 251 8.89 -19.13 9.39
CA LEU A 251 7.64 -19.78 9.70
C LEU A 251 6.96 -19.03 10.85
N GLY A 252 5.64 -18.84 10.76
CA GLY A 252 4.91 -18.25 11.88
C GLY A 252 3.44 -18.00 11.63
N THR A 253 2.86 -17.19 12.51
CA THR A 253 1.43 -16.84 12.50
C THR A 253 1.28 -15.32 12.35
N ALA A 254 0.35 -14.89 11.49
CA ALA A 254 -0.05 -13.49 11.36
C ALA A 254 -1.49 -13.32 11.87
N MET A 255 -1.71 -12.39 12.80
CA MET A 255 -3.00 -12.12 13.43
C MET A 255 -3.41 -10.67 13.16
N GLN A 256 -4.65 -10.45 12.75
CA GLN A 256 -5.19 -9.10 12.65
C GLN A 256 -5.60 -8.60 14.04
N SER A 257 -5.32 -7.34 14.35
CA SER A 257 -5.67 -6.73 15.65
C SER A 257 -7.16 -6.42 15.80
N GLN A 258 -7.89 -6.28 14.69
CA GLN A 258 -9.34 -6.14 14.65
C GLN A 258 -9.94 -7.38 13.98
N GLY A 259 -10.89 -8.02 14.64
CA GLY A 259 -11.58 -9.21 14.14
C GLY A 259 -12.30 -8.95 12.81
N ASN A 260 -12.56 -10.04 12.08
CA ASN A 260 -13.26 -10.05 10.78
C ASN A 260 -14.61 -9.32 10.81
#